data_AF-A0A348PJY3-F1
#
_entry.id   AF-A0A348PJY3-F1
#
_cell.length_a   1.000
_cell.length_b   1.000
_cell.length_c   1.000
_cell.angle_alpha   90.00
_cell.angle_beta   90.00
_cell.angle_gamma   90.00
#
_symmetry.space_group_name_H-M   'P 1'
#
loop_
_entity.id
_entity.type
_entity.pdbx_description
1 polymer ?
#
loop_
_entity_poly.entity_id
_entity_poly.type
_entity_poly.pdbx_seq_one_letter_code
_entity_poly.pdbx_strand_id
1 'polypeptide(L)'
;MKTLRQSIRIQRRLISSSDREKFAKQLLSQIQKLANFQHGQKIALYLPNDGEIDTKYIQNFLKNRGFSIYLPILVGKSLKFAKVGKNFRKNRFGINEPISTQILNA
;
A
#
# COMPACT_ATOMS: atom_id res chain seq x y z
N MET A 1 11.22 -21.23 -11.01
CA MET A 1 10.75 -19.93 -10.44
C MET A 1 9.25 -19.82 -10.16
N LYS A 2 8.35 -20.64 -10.77
CA LYS A 2 6.89 -20.56 -10.54
C LYS A 2 6.45 -21.10 -9.16
N THR A 3 7.17 -22.10 -8.64
CA THR A 3 6.85 -22.82 -7.39
C THR A 3 7.05 -21.98 -6.12
N LEU A 4 8.18 -21.28 -5.98
CA LEU A 4 8.46 -20.44 -4.81
C LEU A 4 7.48 -19.27 -4.66
N ARG A 5 7.12 -18.60 -5.77
CA ARG A 5 6.13 -17.52 -5.73
C ARG A 5 4.74 -18.01 -5.33
N GLN A 6 4.39 -19.23 -5.73
CA GLN A 6 3.12 -19.85 -5.34
C GLN A 6 3.14 -20.26 -3.87
N SER A 7 4.23 -20.86 -3.38
CA SER A 7 4.34 -21.26 -1.98
C SER A 7 4.24 -20.06 -1.02
N ILE A 8 4.93 -18.96 -1.32
CA ILE A 8 4.85 -17.72 -0.53
C ILE A 8 3.42 -17.17 -0.52
N ARG A 9 2.72 -17.16 -1.66
CA ARG A 9 1.32 -16.71 -1.71
C ARG A 9 0.40 -17.58 -0.87
N ILE A 10 0.57 -18.89 -0.91
CA ILE A 10 -0.21 -19.82 -0.08
C ILE A 10 0.06 -19.53 1.40
N GLN A 11 1.33 -19.41 1.80
CA GLN A 11 1.70 -19.08 3.18
C GLN A 11 1.08 -17.77 3.67
N ARG A 12 1.13 -16.69 2.87
CA ARG A 12 0.48 -15.41 3.22
C ARG A 12 -1.03 -15.55 3.38
N ARG A 13 -1.69 -16.32 2.51
CA ARG A 13 -3.13 -16.56 2.57
C ARG A 13 -3.55 -17.32 3.83
N LEU A 14 -2.68 -18.16 4.39
CA LEU A 14 -2.93 -18.91 5.62
C LEU A 14 -2.78 -18.08 6.91
N ILE A 15 -2.16 -16.90 6.85
CA ILE A 15 -2.08 -16.00 8.01
C ILE A 15 -3.48 -15.58 8.44
N SER A 16 -3.81 -15.79 9.72
CA SER A 16 -5.12 -15.45 10.28
C SER A 16 -5.41 -13.95 10.19
N SER A 17 -6.69 -13.59 10.12
CA SER A 17 -7.10 -12.17 10.10
C SER A 17 -6.63 -11.41 11.33
N SER A 18 -6.62 -12.05 12.51
CA SER A 18 -6.11 -11.46 13.76
C SER A 18 -4.61 -11.22 13.71
N ASP A 19 -3.83 -12.15 13.15
CA ASP A 19 -2.39 -11.97 13.00
C ASP A 19 -2.06 -10.90 11.97
N ARG A 20 -2.77 -10.86 10.84
CA ARG A 20 -2.61 -9.78 9.85
C ARG A 20 -2.86 -8.42 10.48
N GLU A 21 -3.91 -8.30 11.28
CA GLU A 21 -4.25 -7.07 11.99
C GLU A 21 -3.18 -6.66 13.01
N LYS A 22 -2.69 -7.63 13.80
CA LYS A 22 -1.59 -7.44 14.76
C LYS A 22 -0.33 -6.98 14.05
N PHE A 23 0.07 -7.65 12.96
CA PHE A 23 1.26 -7.30 12.20
C PHE A 23 1.13 -5.93 11.52
N ALA A 24 -0.03 -5.59 10.96
CA ALA A 24 -0.28 -4.28 10.38
C ALA A 24 -0.11 -3.14 11.40
N LYS A 25 -0.54 -3.32 12.65
CA LYS A 25 -0.28 -2.35 13.74
C LYS A 25 1.20 -2.29 14.12
N GLN A 26 1.86 -3.44 14.25
CA GLN A 26 3.29 -3.51 14.57
C GLN A 26 4.16 -2.86 13.49
N LEU A 27 3.78 -2.99 12.22
CA LEU A 27 4.48 -2.40 11.10
C LEU A 27 4.55 -0.87 11.21
N LEU A 28 3.47 -0.21 11.63
CA LEU A 28 3.49 1.24 11.88
C LEU A 28 4.51 1.60 12.97
N SER A 29 4.54 0.86 14.08
CA SER A 29 5.49 1.11 15.17
C SER A 29 6.94 0.93 14.71
N GLN A 30 7.22 -0.09 13.89
CA GLN A 30 8.56 -0.30 13.32
C GLN A 30 8.96 0.84 12.38
N ILE A 31 8.07 1.24 11.48
CA ILE A 31 8.33 2.32 10.53
C ILE A 31 8.58 3.66 11.24
N GLN A 32 7.82 3.97 12.29
CA GLN A 32 8.03 5.19 13.07
C GLN A 32 9.41 5.25 13.75
N LYS A 33 10.05 4.10 14.01
CA LYS A 33 11.39 4.02 14.57
C LYS A 33 12.49 4.11 13.50
N LEU A 34 12.21 3.58 12.31
CA LEU A 34 13.21 3.46 11.23
C LEU A 34 13.21 4.66 10.29
N ALA A 35 12.05 5.24 10.00
CA ALA A 35 11.91 6.29 9.01
C ALA A 35 11.95 7.68 9.65
N ASN A 36 12.80 8.55 9.10
CA ASN A 36 12.78 9.98 9.43
C ASN A 36 11.79 10.72 8.52
N PHE A 37 10.57 10.89 9.00
CA PHE A 37 9.50 11.58 8.28
C PHE A 37 9.69 13.10 8.32
N GLN A 38 9.88 13.71 7.15
CA GLN A 38 10.03 15.16 6.99
C GLN A 38 8.81 15.77 6.30
N HIS A 39 8.34 16.90 6.81
CA HIS A 39 7.19 17.57 6.23
C HIS A 39 7.41 17.90 4.74
N GLY A 40 6.35 17.84 3.94
CA GLY A 40 6.42 18.04 2.48
C GLY A 40 6.85 16.81 1.67
N GLN A 41 7.24 15.70 2.31
CA GLN A 41 7.52 14.46 1.60
C GLN A 41 6.29 13.89 0.88
N LYS A 42 6.53 13.34 -0.32
CA LYS A 42 5.59 12.52 -1.08
C LYS A 42 5.92 11.07 -0.78
N ILE A 43 4.97 10.33 -0.21
CA ILE A 43 5.19 8.96 0.24
C ILE A 43 4.33 8.01 -0.59
N ALA A 44 5.00 7.10 -1.28
CA ALA A 44 4.35 6.00 -1.99
C ALA A 44 4.07 4.83 -1.04
N LEU A 45 2.85 4.30 -1.07
CA LEU A 45 2.48 3.04 -0.43
C LEU A 45 1.96 2.09 -1.51
N TYR A 46 2.06 0.79 -1.28
CA TYR A 46 1.40 -0.21 -2.13
C TYR A 46 -0.03 -0.46 -1.66
N LEU A 47 -0.81 -1.13 -2.50
CA LEU A 47 -2.16 -1.61 -2.18
C LEU A 47 -2.06 -3.10 -1.81
N PRO A 48 -2.36 -3.50 -0.57
CA PRO A 48 -2.19 -4.88 -0.14
C PRO A 48 -3.11 -5.82 -0.89
N ASN A 49 -2.58 -6.96 -1.35
CA ASN A 49 -3.34 -8.00 -2.03
C ASN A 49 -2.91 -9.41 -1.57
N ASP A 50 -3.75 -10.43 -1.75
CA ASP A 50 -3.42 -11.84 -1.52
C ASP A 50 -2.74 -12.14 -0.16
N GLY A 51 -3.28 -11.56 0.92
CA GLY A 51 -2.77 -11.76 2.28
C GLY A 51 -1.47 -11.00 2.61
N GLU A 52 -1.09 -10.01 1.79
CA GLU A 52 -0.05 -9.04 2.15
C GLU A 52 -0.41 -8.24 3.40
N ILE A 53 0.62 -7.72 4.06
CA ILE A 53 0.45 -6.95 5.28
C ILE A 53 -0.27 -5.63 4.97
N ASP A 54 -1.29 -5.31 5.76
CA ASP A 54 -2.13 -4.15 5.51
C ASP A 54 -1.41 -2.85 5.90
N THR A 55 -1.39 -1.87 5.00
CA THR A 55 -0.75 -0.56 5.19
C THR A 55 -1.69 0.50 5.74
N LYS A 56 -2.97 0.18 6.07
CA LYS A 56 -3.98 1.16 6.51
C LYS A 56 -3.54 2.02 7.69
N TYR A 57 -2.79 1.46 8.63
CA TYR A 57 -2.30 2.20 9.81
C TYR A 57 -1.25 3.24 9.45
N ILE A 58 -0.35 2.89 8.53
CA ILE A 58 0.64 3.82 7.97
C ILE A 58 -0.08 4.91 7.19
N GLN A 59 -1.02 4.54 6.32
CA GLN A 59 -1.78 5.49 5.52
C GLN A 59 -2.54 6.50 6.41
N ASN A 60 -3.21 6.02 7.45
CA ASN A 60 -3.93 6.89 8.40
C ASN A 60 -2.97 7.80 9.18
N PHE A 61 -1.85 7.28 9.66
CA PHE A 61 -0.82 8.06 10.33
C PHE A 61 -0.29 9.20 9.45
N LEU A 62 0.09 8.87 8.22
CA LEU A 62 0.61 9.84 7.25
C LEU A 62 -0.43 10.89 6.90
N LYS A 63 -1.69 10.48 6.71
CA LYS A 63 -2.80 11.39 6.41
C LYS A 63 -3.04 12.36 7.57
N ASN A 64 -3.06 11.87 8.80
CA ASN A 64 -3.27 12.69 10.00
C ASN A 64 -2.14 13.68 10.25
N ARG A 65 -0.93 13.38 9.75
CA ARG A 65 0.22 14.29 9.79
C ARG A 65 0.38 15.18 8.56
N GLY A 66 -0.59 15.15 7.62
CA GLY A 66 -0.59 16.02 6.44
C GLY A 66 0.39 15.62 5.34
N PHE A 67 0.91 14.39 5.35
CA PHE A 67 1.78 13.91 4.27
C PHE A 67 1.01 13.69 2.96
N SER A 68 1.68 13.89 1.83
CA SER A 68 1.12 13.56 0.53
C SER A 68 1.34 12.07 0.22
N ILE A 69 0.26 11.30 0.27
CA ILE A 69 0.29 9.85 0.02
C ILE A 69 -0.02 9.58 -1.45
N TYR A 70 0.73 8.66 -2.05
CA TYR A 70 0.51 8.18 -3.40
C TYR A 70 0.34 6.66 -3.40
N LEU A 71 -0.63 6.16 -4.18
CA LEU A 71 -0.87 4.73 -4.34
C LEU A 71 -0.65 4.32 -5.81
N PRO A 72 -0.26 3.06 -6.08
CA PRO A 72 -0.06 2.58 -7.42
C PRO A 72 -1.36 2.60 -8.24
N ILE A 73 -1.24 3.05 -9.48
CA ILE A 73 -2.26 2.93 -10.53
C ILE A 73 -1.66 2.21 -11.74
N LEU A 74 -2.51 1.49 -12.47
CA LEU A 74 -2.11 0.86 -13.73
C LEU A 74 -2.45 1.77 -14.91
N VAL A 75 -1.43 2.09 -15.70
CA VAL A 75 -1.56 2.83 -16.97
C VAL A 75 -1.02 1.96 -18.10
N GLY A 76 -1.93 1.24 -18.77
CA GLY A 76 -1.56 0.24 -19.77
C GLY A 76 -0.71 -0.89 -19.17
N LYS A 77 0.56 -0.96 -19.55
CA LYS A 77 1.55 -1.91 -19.02
C LYS A 77 2.47 -1.31 -17.95
N SER A 78 2.32 -0.03 -17.62
CA SER A 78 3.16 0.69 -16.68
C SER A 78 2.50 0.85 -15.31
N LEU A 79 3.32 0.84 -14.27
CA LEU A 79 2.94 1.24 -12.92
C LEU A 79 3.25 2.73 -12.76
N LYS A 80 2.29 3.51 -12.25
CA LYS A 80 2.48 4.90 -11.86
C LYS A 80 1.94 5.12 -10.46
N PHE A 81 2.21 6.27 -9.86
CA PHE A 81 1.75 6.62 -8.52
C PHE A 81 0.83 7.83 -8.57
N ALA A 82 -0.39 7.69 -8.07
CA ALA A 82 -1.38 8.76 -8.04
C ALA A 82 -1.63 9.23 -6.61
N LYS A 83 -1.71 10.56 -6.42
CA LYS A 83 -2.02 11.15 -5.12
C LYS A 83 -3.38 10.67 -4.64
N VAL A 84 -3.46 10.20 -3.40
CA VAL A 84 -4.70 9.71 -2.80
C VAL A 84 -5.73 10.85 -2.70
N GLY A 85 -6.91 10.59 -3.25
CA GLY A 85 -8.10 11.45 -3.15
C GLY A 85 -9.27 10.69 -2.50
N LYS A 86 -10.49 11.16 -2.78
CA LYS A 86 -11.73 10.51 -2.29
C LYS A 86 -12.20 9.36 -3.19
N ASN A 87 -11.88 9.42 -4.48
CA ASN A 87 -12.44 8.53 -5.48
C ASN A 87 -11.46 7.42 -5.86
N PHE A 88 -12.00 6.21 -6.01
CA PHE A 88 -11.26 5.01 -6.38
C PHE A 88 -12.01 4.24 -7.47
N ARG A 89 -11.28 3.46 -8.25
CA ARG A 89 -11.84 2.51 -9.23
C ARG A 89 -11.14 1.16 -9.11
N LYS A 90 -11.82 0.09 -9.49
CA LYS A 90 -11.18 -1.23 -9.63
C LYS A 90 -10.34 -1.28 -10.90
N ASN A 91 -9.11 -1.74 -10.80
CA ASN A 91 -8.27 -2.03 -11.96
C ASN A 91 -8.55 -3.44 -12.53
N ARG A 92 -7.81 -3.84 -13.57
CA ARG A 92 -7.96 -5.16 -14.22
C ARG A 92 -7.74 -6.38 -13.30
N PHE A 93 -7.20 -6.18 -12.11
CA PHE A 93 -7.00 -7.21 -11.08
C PHE A 93 -8.02 -7.10 -9.93
N GLY A 94 -9.01 -6.21 -10.03
CA GLY A 94 -10.02 -6.00 -9.00
C GLY A 94 -9.56 -5.18 -7.80
N ILE A 95 -8.35 -4.62 -7.82
CA ILE A 95 -7.79 -3.80 -6.74
C ILE A 95 -8.28 -2.36 -6.90
N ASN A 96 -8.73 -1.74 -5.80
CA ASN A 96 -9.15 -0.34 -5.77
C ASN A 96 -7.93 0.60 -5.84
N GLU A 97 -7.75 1.27 -6.96
CA GLU A 97 -6.70 2.27 -7.21
C GLU A 97 -7.29 3.69 -7.23
N PRO A 98 -6.55 4.73 -6.83
CA PRO A 98 -7.08 6.10 -6.76
C PRO A 98 -7.32 6.70 -8.15
N ILE A 99 -8.32 7.57 -8.25
CA ILE A 99 -8.53 8.44 -9.42
C ILE A 99 -7.96 9.82 -9.08
N SER A 100 -6.91 10.25 -9.79
CA SER A 100 -6.21 11.51 -9.53
C SER A 100 -5.56 12.06 -10.79
N THR A 101 -5.49 13.39 -10.89
CA THR A 101 -4.72 14.10 -11.92
C THR A 101 -3.25 14.29 -11.51
N GLN A 102 -2.93 14.17 -10.23
CA GLN A 102 -1.56 14.26 -9.71
C GLN A 102 -0.90 12.88 -9.77
N ILE A 103 -0.21 12.61 -10.89
CA ILE A 103 0.43 11.34 -11.18
C ILE A 103 1.96 11.51 -11.25
N LEU A 104 2.68 10.60 -10.62
CA LEU A 104 4.14 10.46 -10.68
C LEU A 104 4.49 9.18 -11.43
N ASN A 105 5.61 9.17 -12.14
CA ASN A 105 6.16 7.94 -12.69
C ASN A 105 6.77 7.10 -11.56
N ALA A 106 6.71 5.78 -11.70
CA ALA A 106 7.36 4.84 -10.79
C ALA A 106 8.88 4.81 -11.03
#